data_AF-A0A962V218-F1
#
_entry.id   AF-A0A962V218-F1
#
_cell.length_a   1.000
_cell.length_b   1.000
_cell.length_c   1.000
_cell.angle_alpha   90.00
_cell.angle_beta   90.00
_cell.angle_gamma   90.00
#
_symmetry.space_group_name_H-M   'P 1'
#
loop_
_entity.id
_entity.type
_entity.pdbx_description
1 polymer ?
#
loop_
_entity_poly.entity_id
_entity_poly.type
_entity_poly.pdbx_seq_one_letter_code
_entity_poly.pdbx_strand_id
1 'polypeptide(L)'
;ERDDADRPKLISLAMGGPPSYRLWKAVNKAEQNGVLIVAAAGNHVKTVVWPARFDSTIAVAANDVHCQPWEGTSRGNAVDISAPGHSVWRAYVEGNPNNPENIIGMSSGTTLATGNTSGAAALWLAYHRNNPKLAELQADGQVTATFRAALAASAWRPGSTEQPAGAKCEPIAWDSGKYGPGILDVAKLLEYPLDETEVTRSLEPEQLELFKGLFDDGTESAAILREYLRLFNRTSPAELAEVAQFETELMHHYALNENVAQALDALVAGQGSPDTEWLSAQARRALLQQELSTQLRTALSQ
;
A
#
# COMPACT_ATOMS: atom_id res chain seq x y z
N GLU A 1 28.60 2.89 -20.11
CA GLU A 1 27.62 2.15 -19.30
C GLU A 1 27.22 3.04 -18.13
N ARG A 2 25.93 3.12 -17.76
CA ARG A 2 25.54 3.83 -16.53
C ARG A 2 25.85 2.93 -15.34
N ASP A 3 26.19 3.55 -14.21
CA ASP A 3 26.40 2.83 -12.94
C ASP A 3 25.14 2.04 -12.56
N ASP A 4 25.31 0.90 -11.90
CA ASP A 4 24.21 0.04 -11.44
C ASP A 4 23.29 0.78 -10.44
N ALA A 5 23.77 1.89 -9.86
CA ALA A 5 23.03 2.82 -9.03
C ALA A 5 21.90 3.57 -9.77
N ASP A 6 22.06 3.82 -11.08
CA ASP A 6 21.12 4.60 -11.93
C ASP A 6 20.02 3.73 -12.57
N ARG A 7 20.02 2.41 -12.34
CA ARG A 7 19.03 1.51 -12.94
C ARG A 7 17.76 1.51 -12.09
N PRO A 8 16.57 1.65 -12.72
CA PRO A 8 15.31 1.51 -11.99
C PRO A 8 15.21 0.15 -11.31
N LYS A 9 14.76 0.16 -10.06
CA LYS A 9 14.64 -1.03 -9.22
C LYS A 9 13.17 -1.33 -8.99
N LEU A 10 12.81 -2.59 -9.15
CA LEU A 10 11.45 -3.09 -8.99
C LEU A 10 11.48 -4.40 -8.19
N ILE A 11 10.60 -4.52 -7.21
CA ILE A 11 10.37 -5.77 -6.46
C ILE A 11 8.90 -6.20 -6.66
N SER A 12 8.71 -7.46 -7.02
CA SER A 12 7.41 -8.12 -7.06
C SER A 12 7.25 -9.03 -5.84
N LEU A 13 6.28 -8.77 -4.97
CA LEU A 13 5.98 -9.52 -3.76
C LEU A 13 4.64 -10.25 -3.90
N ALA A 14 4.71 -11.48 -4.41
CA ALA A 14 3.55 -12.35 -4.57
C ALA A 14 3.24 -13.20 -3.32
N MET A 15 3.33 -12.59 -2.15
CA MET A 15 3.09 -13.23 -0.86
C MET A 15 2.59 -12.21 0.15
N GLY A 16 1.89 -12.68 1.18
CA GLY A 16 1.49 -11.81 2.26
C GLY A 16 0.97 -12.53 3.49
N GLY A 17 0.78 -11.76 4.55
CA GLY A 17 0.36 -12.26 5.85
C GLY A 17 0.07 -11.12 6.83
N PRO A 18 0.11 -11.41 8.14
CA PRO A 18 -0.01 -10.39 9.18
C PRO A 18 1.07 -9.31 9.07
N PRO A 19 0.83 -8.11 9.62
CA PRO A 19 1.82 -7.04 9.61
C PRO A 19 3.06 -7.42 10.44
N SER A 20 4.23 -6.99 9.99
CA SER A 20 5.50 -7.17 10.69
C SER A 20 6.31 -5.88 10.63
N TYR A 21 6.78 -5.38 11.77
CA TYR A 21 7.62 -4.20 11.84
C TYR A 21 8.89 -4.36 10.97
N ARG A 22 9.52 -5.53 11.04
CA ARG A 22 10.73 -5.81 10.24
C ARG A 22 10.42 -5.79 8.75
N LEU A 23 9.26 -6.30 8.35
CA LEU A 23 8.80 -6.26 6.96
C LEU A 23 8.50 -4.81 6.53
N TRP A 24 7.74 -4.06 7.34
CA TRP A 24 7.44 -2.64 7.09
C TRP A 24 8.72 -1.82 6.94
N LYS A 25 9.68 -1.98 7.86
CA LYS A 25 10.97 -1.27 7.83
C LYS A 25 11.77 -1.61 6.57
N ALA A 26 11.78 -2.88 6.16
CA ALA A 26 12.47 -3.31 4.96
C ALA A 26 11.82 -2.75 3.69
N VAL A 27 10.49 -2.78 3.61
CA VAL A 27 9.71 -2.26 2.48
C VAL A 27 9.85 -0.74 2.36
N ASN A 28 9.70 0.00 3.46
CA ASN A 28 9.89 1.46 3.47
C ASN A 28 11.32 1.86 3.12
N LYS A 29 12.31 1.14 3.65
CA LYS A 29 13.71 1.39 3.28
C LYS A 29 13.95 1.13 1.79
N ALA A 30 13.31 0.12 1.19
CA ALA A 30 13.43 -0.12 -0.24
C ALA A 30 12.79 1.03 -1.04
N GLU A 31 11.57 1.45 -0.71
CA GLU A 31 10.89 2.58 -1.36
C GLU A 31 11.70 3.88 -1.27
N GLN A 32 12.20 4.23 -0.08
CA GLN A 32 13.07 5.40 0.15
C GLN A 32 14.38 5.35 -0.65
N ASN A 33 14.80 4.19 -1.13
CA ASN A 33 15.96 4.02 -2.01
C ASN A 33 15.56 3.93 -3.50
N GLY A 34 14.36 4.43 -3.85
CA GLY A 34 13.85 4.48 -5.22
C GLY A 34 13.39 3.15 -5.78
N VAL A 35 13.12 2.15 -4.93
CA VAL A 35 12.62 0.84 -5.37
C VAL A 35 11.10 0.86 -5.45
N LEU A 36 10.55 0.64 -6.65
CA LEU A 36 9.12 0.42 -6.83
C LEU A 36 8.75 -0.98 -6.33
N ILE A 37 7.68 -1.11 -5.56
CA ILE A 37 7.27 -2.40 -4.97
C ILE A 37 5.83 -2.68 -5.34
N VAL A 38 5.58 -3.84 -5.95
CA VAL A 38 4.23 -4.31 -6.32
C VAL A 38 3.92 -5.56 -5.52
N ALA A 39 2.78 -5.60 -4.85
CA ALA A 39 2.44 -6.64 -3.89
C ALA A 39 1.02 -7.18 -4.08
N ALA A 40 0.86 -8.48 -3.85
CA ALA A 40 -0.42 -9.17 -3.97
C ALA A 40 -1.39 -8.77 -2.85
N ALA A 41 -2.61 -8.36 -3.20
CA ALA A 41 -3.61 -7.99 -2.21
C ALA A 41 -4.03 -9.16 -1.30
N GLY A 42 -3.88 -10.40 -1.76
CA GLY A 42 -4.19 -11.63 -1.00
C GLY A 42 -5.22 -12.52 -1.70
N ASN A 43 -5.20 -13.81 -1.33
CA ASN A 43 -6.10 -14.83 -1.90
C ASN A 43 -6.97 -15.43 -0.77
N HIS A 44 -8.29 -15.37 -0.92
CA HIS A 44 -9.28 -15.93 0.01
C HIS A 44 -9.24 -15.39 1.46
N VAL A 45 -8.58 -14.24 1.67
CA VAL A 45 -8.45 -13.59 2.99
C VAL A 45 -9.45 -12.45 3.19
N LYS A 46 -10.22 -12.10 2.12
CA LYS A 46 -11.23 -11.03 2.03
C LYS A 46 -10.69 -9.61 2.16
N THR A 47 -9.71 -9.35 3.01
CA THR A 47 -9.08 -8.03 3.19
C THR A 47 -7.67 -8.00 2.63
N VAL A 48 -7.18 -6.81 2.26
CA VAL A 48 -5.81 -6.61 1.79
C VAL A 48 -4.81 -6.98 2.88
N VAL A 49 -3.87 -7.87 2.55
CA VAL A 49 -2.82 -8.35 3.47
C VAL A 49 -1.54 -7.51 3.39
N TRP A 50 -0.60 -7.76 4.29
CA TRP A 50 0.72 -7.12 4.25
C TRP A 50 1.71 -7.98 3.46
N PRO A 51 2.61 -7.36 2.67
CA PRO A 51 2.95 -5.93 2.66
C PRO A 51 2.08 -5.06 1.75
N ALA A 52 1.17 -5.63 0.95
CA ALA A 52 0.36 -4.86 -0.03
C ALA A 52 -0.41 -3.69 0.61
N ARG A 53 -0.80 -3.80 1.88
CA ARG A 53 -1.48 -2.72 2.59
C ARG A 53 -0.59 -1.54 2.99
N PHE A 54 0.73 -1.60 2.79
CA PHE A 54 1.62 -0.47 3.07
C PHE A 54 1.60 0.54 1.92
N ASP A 55 1.57 1.83 2.26
CA ASP A 55 1.66 2.95 1.30
C ASP A 55 2.92 2.91 0.43
N SER A 56 3.97 2.24 0.90
CA SER A 56 5.23 2.04 0.20
C SER A 56 5.17 0.90 -0.83
N THR A 57 3.99 0.33 -1.08
CA THR A 57 3.76 -0.74 -2.07
C THR A 57 2.52 -0.46 -2.91
N ILE A 58 2.45 -1.08 -4.08
CA ILE A 58 1.25 -1.12 -4.93
C ILE A 58 0.46 -2.38 -4.63
N ALA A 59 -0.75 -2.25 -4.09
CA ALA A 59 -1.64 -3.37 -3.81
C ALA A 59 -2.43 -3.80 -5.05
N VAL A 60 -2.28 -5.06 -5.45
CA VAL A 60 -2.91 -5.57 -6.68
C VAL A 60 -3.98 -6.61 -6.39
N ALA A 61 -5.23 -6.27 -6.74
CA ALA A 61 -6.34 -7.21 -6.78
C ALA A 61 -6.42 -7.94 -8.14
N ALA A 62 -7.18 -9.03 -8.20
CA ALA A 62 -7.30 -9.86 -9.40
C ALA A 62 -8.70 -9.76 -10.02
N ASN A 63 -8.74 -9.70 -11.36
CA ASN A 63 -9.94 -9.88 -12.17
C ASN A 63 -9.80 -11.06 -13.14
N ASP A 64 -10.92 -11.47 -13.72
CA ASP A 64 -11.00 -12.50 -14.76
C ASP A 64 -11.06 -11.92 -16.18
N VAL A 65 -11.16 -12.82 -17.16
CA VAL A 65 -11.23 -12.48 -18.59
C VAL A 65 -12.49 -11.69 -18.98
N HIS A 66 -13.56 -11.79 -18.17
CA HIS A 66 -14.79 -11.03 -18.32
C HIS A 66 -14.74 -9.70 -17.56
N CYS A 67 -13.57 -9.37 -16.99
CA CYS A 67 -13.29 -8.13 -16.26
C CYS A 67 -14.11 -8.02 -14.97
N GLN A 68 -14.54 -9.19 -14.44
CA GLN A 68 -15.17 -9.32 -13.14
C GLN A 68 -14.07 -9.52 -12.08
N PRO A 69 -14.24 -8.97 -10.86
CA PRO A 69 -13.35 -9.31 -9.76
C PRO A 69 -13.32 -10.82 -9.53
N TRP A 70 -12.12 -11.40 -9.40
CA TRP A 70 -11.99 -12.82 -9.11
C TRP A 70 -12.55 -13.13 -7.72
N GLU A 71 -13.35 -14.19 -7.58
CA GLU A 71 -13.98 -14.57 -6.31
C GLU A 71 -12.98 -14.75 -5.14
N GLY A 72 -11.74 -15.14 -5.45
CA GLY A 72 -10.67 -15.32 -4.49
C GLY A 72 -9.89 -14.06 -4.14
N THR A 73 -10.14 -12.91 -4.78
CA THR A 73 -9.33 -11.71 -4.53
C THR A 73 -9.68 -11.09 -3.18
N SER A 74 -8.64 -10.73 -2.42
CA SER A 74 -8.78 -9.76 -1.33
C SER A 74 -9.17 -8.38 -1.88
N ARG A 75 -9.80 -7.55 -1.03
CA ARG A 75 -10.43 -6.28 -1.39
C ARG A 75 -10.41 -5.26 -0.25
N GLY A 76 -10.63 -3.99 -0.59
CA GLY A 76 -10.78 -2.85 0.33
C GLY A 76 -10.11 -1.59 -0.21
N ASN A 77 -10.23 -0.48 0.53
CA ASN A 77 -9.72 0.84 0.12
C ASN A 77 -8.20 0.86 -0.14
N ALA A 78 -7.47 -0.10 0.43
CA ALA A 78 -6.03 -0.23 0.21
C ALA A 78 -5.65 -0.86 -1.14
N VAL A 79 -6.60 -1.22 -2.02
CA VAL A 79 -6.29 -1.74 -3.37
C VAL A 79 -5.97 -0.58 -4.31
N ASP A 80 -4.75 -0.58 -4.86
CA ASP A 80 -4.29 0.47 -5.80
C ASP A 80 -4.69 0.20 -7.24
N ILE A 81 -4.85 -1.06 -7.64
CA ILE A 81 -5.24 -1.45 -9.00
C ILE A 81 -5.75 -2.90 -9.03
N SER A 82 -6.60 -3.23 -10.00
CA SER A 82 -6.90 -4.61 -10.39
C SER A 82 -6.18 -4.99 -11.68
N ALA A 83 -5.76 -6.24 -11.81
CA ALA A 83 -5.17 -6.75 -13.04
C ALA A 83 -5.59 -8.21 -13.30
N PRO A 84 -5.46 -8.71 -14.54
CA PRO A 84 -5.81 -10.09 -14.87
C PRO A 84 -5.07 -11.08 -13.96
N GLY A 85 -5.83 -11.89 -13.23
CA GLY A 85 -5.32 -12.82 -12.23
C GLY A 85 -6.10 -14.11 -12.09
N HIS A 86 -7.23 -14.28 -12.79
CA HIS A 86 -8.00 -15.52 -12.82
C HIS A 86 -7.83 -16.24 -14.17
N SER A 87 -7.51 -17.53 -14.14
CA SER A 87 -7.27 -18.37 -15.33
C SER A 87 -6.17 -17.82 -16.26
N VAL A 88 -5.06 -17.37 -15.66
CA VAL A 88 -3.90 -16.83 -16.38
C VAL A 88 -2.94 -17.95 -16.74
N TRP A 89 -2.54 -18.00 -18.02
CA TRP A 89 -1.46 -18.87 -18.49
C TRP A 89 -0.12 -18.44 -17.90
N ARG A 90 0.59 -19.38 -17.30
CA ARG A 90 1.92 -19.16 -16.75
C ARG A 90 2.87 -20.27 -17.16
N ALA A 91 4.16 -19.95 -17.15
CA ALA A 91 5.17 -20.98 -17.08
C ALA A 91 4.99 -21.78 -15.78
N TYR A 92 5.03 -23.09 -15.89
CA TYR A 92 4.99 -24.02 -14.77
C TYR A 92 5.96 -25.14 -15.05
N VAL A 93 6.45 -25.81 -14.02
CA VAL A 93 7.17 -27.06 -14.18
C VAL A 93 6.52 -28.03 -13.23
N GLU A 94 6.03 -29.13 -13.77
CA GLU A 94 5.50 -30.25 -13.01
C GLU A 94 6.51 -31.41 -13.03
N GLY A 95 6.56 -32.18 -11.95
CA GLY A 95 7.44 -33.35 -11.87
C GLY A 95 8.87 -33.07 -11.36
N ASN A 96 9.77 -34.01 -11.63
CA ASN A 96 11.14 -34.02 -11.10
C ASN A 96 11.98 -32.91 -11.79
N PRO A 97 12.76 -32.09 -11.05
CA PRO A 97 13.64 -31.09 -11.65
C PRO A 97 14.61 -31.65 -12.71
N ASN A 98 14.91 -32.95 -12.67
CA ASN A 98 15.75 -33.65 -13.64
C ASN A 98 15.00 -34.17 -14.89
N ASN A 99 13.67 -34.15 -14.89
CA ASN A 99 12.84 -34.48 -16.05
C ASN A 99 11.49 -33.72 -15.96
N PRO A 100 11.49 -32.43 -16.29
CA PRO A 100 10.29 -31.60 -16.16
C PRO A 100 9.23 -31.98 -17.20
N GLU A 101 8.02 -32.27 -16.75
CA GLU A 101 6.83 -32.42 -17.58
C GLU A 101 6.00 -31.14 -17.50
N ASN A 102 5.36 -30.75 -18.62
CA ASN A 102 4.49 -29.56 -18.75
C ASN A 102 5.12 -28.23 -18.34
N ILE A 103 5.50 -27.42 -19.33
CA ILE A 103 6.15 -26.11 -19.13
C ILE A 103 5.14 -24.96 -18.98
N ILE A 104 3.85 -25.22 -19.25
CA ILE A 104 2.80 -24.21 -19.35
C ILE A 104 1.53 -24.74 -18.67
N GLY A 105 0.89 -23.91 -17.83
CA GLY A 105 -0.39 -24.22 -17.19
C GLY A 105 -1.17 -22.97 -16.80
N MET A 106 -2.48 -23.11 -16.59
CA MET A 106 -3.31 -22.01 -16.08
C MET A 106 -3.34 -21.99 -14.55
N SER A 107 -3.40 -20.80 -13.97
CA SER A 107 -3.55 -20.61 -12.53
C SER A 107 -4.30 -19.32 -12.21
N SER A 108 -4.71 -19.20 -10.96
CA SER A 108 -5.52 -18.09 -10.47
C SER A 108 -4.95 -17.59 -9.15
N GLY A 109 -4.85 -16.27 -9.00
CA GLY A 109 -4.29 -15.63 -7.81
C GLY A 109 -3.95 -14.16 -8.05
N THR A 110 -4.04 -13.37 -6.99
CA THR A 110 -3.48 -12.00 -6.96
C THR A 110 -1.97 -12.00 -7.25
N THR A 111 -1.27 -13.11 -7.03
CA THR A 111 0.10 -13.39 -7.52
C THR A 111 0.27 -13.13 -9.01
N LEU A 112 -0.68 -13.58 -9.84
CA LEU A 112 -0.60 -13.45 -11.30
C LEU A 112 -0.88 -12.00 -11.71
N ALA A 113 -1.87 -11.38 -11.07
CA ALA A 113 -2.17 -9.95 -11.24
C ALA A 113 -0.97 -9.07 -10.84
N THR A 114 -0.27 -9.42 -9.75
CA THR A 114 0.97 -8.77 -9.29
C THR A 114 2.07 -8.89 -10.33
N GLY A 115 2.23 -10.07 -10.94
CA GLY A 115 3.18 -10.30 -12.03
C GLY A 115 2.89 -9.42 -13.26
N ASN A 116 1.62 -9.38 -13.70
CA ASN A 116 1.20 -8.52 -14.81
C ASN A 116 1.45 -7.03 -14.52
N THR A 117 1.12 -6.59 -13.31
CA THR A 117 1.34 -5.20 -12.86
C THR A 117 2.82 -4.88 -12.73
N SER A 118 3.64 -5.84 -12.30
CA SER A 118 5.10 -5.69 -12.27
C SER A 118 5.70 -5.57 -13.67
N GLY A 119 5.16 -6.29 -14.65
CA GLY A 119 5.52 -6.12 -16.06
C GLY A 119 5.20 -4.70 -16.56
N ALA A 120 4.01 -4.19 -16.23
CA ALA A 120 3.63 -2.82 -16.56
C ALA A 120 4.50 -1.77 -15.86
N ALA A 121 4.83 -1.98 -14.58
CA ALA A 121 5.77 -1.15 -13.82
C ALA A 121 7.16 -1.11 -14.48
N ALA A 122 7.68 -2.26 -14.91
CA ALA A 122 8.96 -2.34 -15.61
C ALA A 122 8.91 -1.59 -16.95
N LEU A 123 7.81 -1.70 -17.70
CA LEU A 123 7.61 -0.95 -18.95
C LEU A 123 7.55 0.56 -18.70
N TRP A 124 6.82 1.00 -17.66
CA TRP A 124 6.70 2.40 -17.29
C TRP A 124 8.06 3.01 -16.90
N LEU A 125 8.83 2.32 -16.05
CA LEU A 125 10.20 2.73 -15.71
C LEU A 125 11.11 2.79 -16.94
N ALA A 126 10.99 1.82 -17.85
CA ALA A 126 11.79 1.77 -19.08
C ALA A 126 11.41 2.85 -20.11
N TYR A 127 10.13 3.21 -20.17
CA TYR A 127 9.58 4.25 -21.05
C TYR A 127 10.07 5.64 -20.60
N HIS A 128 10.03 5.92 -19.30
CA HIS A 128 10.47 7.20 -18.74
C HIS A 128 11.95 7.29 -18.39
N ARG A 129 12.78 6.28 -18.72
CA ARG A 129 14.20 6.19 -18.31
C ARG A 129 15.09 7.39 -18.70
N ASN A 130 14.69 8.15 -19.72
CA ASN A 130 15.42 9.32 -20.20
C ASN A 130 14.83 10.64 -19.68
N ASN A 131 13.70 10.59 -18.97
CA ASN A 131 13.13 11.76 -18.32
C ASN A 131 13.90 12.00 -17.01
N PRO A 132 14.56 13.17 -16.82
CA PRO A 132 15.30 13.47 -15.58
C PRO A 132 14.41 13.42 -14.34
N LYS A 133 13.10 13.68 -14.47
CA LYS A 133 12.14 13.60 -13.36
C LYS A 133 12.11 12.23 -12.70
N LEU A 134 12.29 11.15 -13.48
CA LEU A 134 12.31 9.80 -12.91
C LEU A 134 13.48 9.61 -11.93
N ALA A 135 14.65 10.19 -12.22
CA ALA A 135 15.81 10.09 -11.33
C ALA A 135 15.60 10.88 -10.04
N GLU A 136 14.95 12.06 -10.10
CA GLU A 136 14.54 12.83 -8.91
C GLU A 136 13.58 12.01 -8.04
N LEU A 137 12.53 11.45 -8.65
CA LEU A 137 11.55 10.62 -7.94
C LEU A 137 12.17 9.38 -7.29
N GLN A 138 13.21 8.80 -7.90
CA GLN A 138 13.95 7.70 -7.32
C GLN A 138 14.83 8.12 -6.15
N ALA A 139 15.51 9.27 -6.26
CA ALA A 139 16.34 9.82 -5.19
C ALA A 139 15.50 10.23 -3.96
N ASP A 140 14.28 10.72 -4.20
CA ASP A 140 13.37 11.19 -3.14
C ASP A 140 12.43 10.10 -2.60
N GLY A 141 12.50 8.87 -3.14
CA GLY A 141 11.64 7.76 -2.74
C GLY A 141 10.17 7.92 -3.15
N GLN A 142 9.88 8.75 -4.15
CA GLN A 142 8.52 9.08 -4.59
C GLN A 142 8.04 8.24 -5.80
N VAL A 143 8.87 7.32 -6.30
CA VAL A 143 8.53 6.54 -7.50
C VAL A 143 7.26 5.71 -7.32
N THR A 144 7.04 5.14 -6.12
CA THR A 144 5.86 4.32 -5.81
C THR A 144 4.59 5.15 -5.79
N ALA A 145 4.59 6.28 -5.10
CA ALA A 145 3.43 7.16 -5.03
C ALA A 145 3.10 7.78 -6.39
N THR A 146 4.11 8.13 -7.18
CA THR A 146 3.94 8.61 -8.57
C THR A 146 3.30 7.52 -9.44
N PHE A 147 3.82 6.30 -9.36
CA PHE A 147 3.28 5.18 -10.12
C PHE A 147 1.85 4.84 -9.70
N ARG A 148 1.52 4.92 -8.40
CA ARG A 148 0.13 4.79 -7.90
C ARG A 148 -0.80 5.83 -8.52
N ALA A 149 -0.39 7.10 -8.56
CA ALA A 149 -1.19 8.16 -9.16
C ALA A 149 -1.38 7.94 -10.67
N ALA A 150 -0.32 7.55 -11.38
CA ALA A 150 -0.40 7.20 -12.79
C ALA A 150 -1.37 6.03 -13.04
N LEU A 151 -1.32 4.97 -12.23
CA LEU A 151 -2.29 3.87 -12.27
C LEU A 151 -3.71 4.35 -12.04
N ALA A 152 -3.94 5.23 -11.05
CA ALA A 152 -5.27 5.74 -10.76
C ALA A 152 -5.86 6.58 -11.89
N ALA A 153 -5.01 7.40 -12.54
CA ALA A 153 -5.41 8.23 -13.67
C ALA A 153 -5.62 7.40 -14.95
N SER A 154 -4.86 6.33 -15.14
CA SER A 154 -4.88 5.54 -16.37
C SER A 154 -5.78 4.31 -16.30
N ALA A 155 -6.26 3.92 -15.12
CA ALA A 155 -7.06 2.72 -14.93
C ALA A 155 -8.34 2.74 -15.76
N TRP A 156 -8.62 1.61 -16.40
CA TRP A 156 -9.84 1.42 -17.18
C TRP A 156 -10.94 0.77 -16.35
N ARG A 157 -12.19 1.20 -16.51
CA ARG A 157 -13.35 0.62 -15.80
C ARG A 157 -14.28 -0.12 -16.77
N PRO A 158 -14.69 -1.36 -16.44
CA PRO A 158 -15.79 -2.02 -17.14
C PRO A 158 -17.03 -1.14 -17.19
N GLY A 159 -17.70 -1.12 -18.35
CA GLY A 159 -18.87 -0.26 -18.57
C GLY A 159 -18.58 1.20 -18.96
N SER A 160 -17.31 1.61 -19.06
CA SER A 160 -16.95 2.89 -19.69
C SER A 160 -17.10 2.82 -21.23
N THR A 161 -17.19 3.98 -21.87
CA THR A 161 -17.55 4.10 -23.30
C THR A 161 -16.51 3.53 -24.28
N GLU A 162 -15.25 3.42 -23.86
CA GLU A 162 -14.16 2.91 -24.68
C GLU A 162 -13.50 1.73 -23.98
N GLN A 163 -13.64 0.54 -24.57
CA GLN A 163 -13.03 -0.68 -24.06
C GLN A 163 -11.63 -0.88 -24.67
N PRO A 164 -10.63 -1.32 -23.88
CA PRO A 164 -9.29 -1.61 -24.39
C PRO A 164 -9.32 -2.64 -25.52
N ALA A 165 -8.46 -2.44 -26.51
CA ALA A 165 -8.36 -3.31 -27.66
C ALA A 165 -8.13 -4.77 -27.24
N GLY A 166 -8.97 -5.69 -27.74
CA GLY A 166 -8.87 -7.12 -27.47
C GLY A 166 -9.52 -7.59 -26.17
N ALA A 167 -9.98 -6.69 -25.30
CA ALA A 167 -10.75 -7.08 -24.12
C ALA A 167 -12.15 -7.57 -24.54
N LYS A 168 -12.72 -8.52 -23.79
CA LYS A 168 -14.10 -9.04 -23.94
C LYS A 168 -14.82 -9.02 -22.60
N CYS A 169 -14.94 -7.82 -22.04
CA CYS A 169 -15.49 -7.59 -20.72
C CYS A 169 -17.02 -7.58 -20.74
N GLU A 170 -17.62 -8.08 -19.67
CA GLU A 170 -19.03 -7.86 -19.40
C GLU A 170 -19.21 -6.53 -18.66
N PRO A 171 -20.27 -5.76 -18.95
CA PRO A 171 -20.52 -4.52 -18.24
C PRO A 171 -20.86 -4.81 -16.77
N ILE A 172 -20.04 -4.27 -15.86
CA ILE A 172 -20.27 -4.30 -14.40
C ILE A 172 -20.06 -2.89 -13.85
N ALA A 173 -20.88 -2.50 -12.88
CA ALA A 173 -20.58 -1.35 -12.03
C ALA A 173 -19.32 -1.64 -11.18
N TRP A 174 -18.21 -1.01 -11.53
CA TRP A 174 -16.94 -1.19 -10.82
C TRP A 174 -16.98 -0.56 -9.42
N ASP A 175 -16.69 -1.35 -8.39
CA ASP A 175 -16.63 -0.89 -6.99
C ASP A 175 -15.21 -0.44 -6.64
N SER A 176 -14.95 0.87 -6.77
CA SER A 176 -13.62 1.42 -6.56
C SER A 176 -13.13 1.38 -5.11
N GLY A 177 -14.04 1.33 -4.13
CA GLY A 177 -13.68 1.16 -2.72
C GLY A 177 -13.23 -0.27 -2.38
N LYS A 178 -13.49 -1.24 -3.27
CA LYS A 178 -13.08 -2.64 -3.05
C LYS A 178 -11.93 -3.08 -3.94
N TYR A 179 -11.90 -2.62 -5.19
CA TYR A 179 -11.03 -3.17 -6.22
C TYR A 179 -10.11 -2.12 -6.86
N GLY A 180 -10.01 -0.95 -6.24
CA GLY A 180 -9.19 0.16 -6.70
C GLY A 180 -9.83 0.92 -7.87
N PRO A 181 -9.11 1.88 -8.47
CA PRO A 181 -9.64 2.82 -9.47
C PRO A 181 -10.11 2.14 -10.76
N GLY A 182 -9.68 0.91 -11.05
CA GLY A 182 -10.06 0.15 -12.23
C GLY A 182 -9.12 -1.01 -12.50
N ILE A 183 -9.14 -1.49 -13.74
CA ILE A 183 -8.25 -2.50 -14.29
C ILE A 183 -7.07 -1.83 -15.00
N LEU A 184 -5.88 -2.39 -14.82
CA LEU A 184 -4.64 -1.96 -15.45
C LEU A 184 -4.77 -1.79 -16.98
N ASP A 185 -4.55 -0.57 -17.45
CA ASP A 185 -4.41 -0.23 -18.88
C ASP A 185 -2.98 0.26 -19.12
N VAL A 186 -2.14 -0.60 -19.70
CA VAL A 186 -0.72 -0.32 -19.90
C VAL A 186 -0.50 0.76 -20.96
N ALA A 187 -1.35 0.85 -21.99
CA ALA A 187 -1.17 1.85 -23.03
C ALA A 187 -1.37 3.26 -22.46
N LYS A 188 -2.48 3.46 -21.74
CA LYS A 188 -2.75 4.75 -21.08
C LYS A 188 -1.76 5.05 -19.95
N LEU A 189 -1.29 4.04 -19.23
CA LEU A 189 -0.28 4.19 -18.19
C LEU A 189 1.04 4.77 -18.73
N LEU A 190 1.48 4.32 -19.91
CA LEU A 190 2.72 4.82 -20.53
C LEU A 190 2.58 6.23 -21.10
N GLU A 191 1.36 6.62 -21.49
CA GLU A 191 1.07 7.97 -21.99
C GLU A 191 0.92 9.01 -20.88
N TYR A 192 0.76 8.57 -19.62
CA TYR A 192 0.61 9.47 -18.48
C TYR A 192 1.92 10.21 -18.17
N PRO A 193 1.95 11.56 -18.24
CA PRO A 193 3.18 12.34 -18.08
C PRO A 193 3.64 12.40 -16.62
N LEU A 194 4.95 12.26 -16.38
CA LEU A 194 5.52 12.35 -15.02
C LEU A 194 5.31 13.72 -14.38
N ASP A 195 5.33 14.79 -15.18
CA ASP A 195 5.29 16.18 -14.69
C ASP A 195 3.91 16.60 -14.17
N GLU A 196 2.83 15.91 -14.57
CA GLU A 196 1.47 16.15 -14.07
C GLU A 196 1.20 15.44 -12.74
N THR A 197 2.15 14.62 -12.28
CA THR A 197 2.06 13.89 -11.02
C THR A 197 2.59 14.75 -9.88
N GLU A 198 1.87 15.83 -9.53
CA GLU A 198 2.06 16.45 -8.21
C GLU A 198 1.57 15.46 -7.16
N VAL A 199 2.47 14.60 -6.69
CA VAL A 199 2.22 13.77 -5.52
C VAL A 199 2.36 14.68 -4.30
N THR A 200 1.36 15.52 -4.06
CA THR A 200 1.03 15.80 -2.67
C THR A 200 0.60 14.46 -2.11
N ARG A 201 1.25 13.96 -1.05
CA ARG A 201 0.61 12.95 -0.20
C ARG A 201 -0.71 13.58 0.23
N SER A 202 -1.80 13.26 -0.47
CA SER A 202 -3.13 13.76 -0.21
C SER A 202 -3.58 13.09 1.08
N LEU A 203 -3.27 13.79 2.16
CA LEU A 203 -3.65 13.49 3.52
C LEU A 203 -5.12 13.93 3.68
N GLU A 204 -6.03 13.32 2.93
CA GLU A 204 -7.48 13.53 3.14
C GLU A 204 -7.96 12.69 4.33
N PRO A 205 -8.92 13.20 5.14
CA PRO A 205 -9.18 12.77 6.52
C PRO A 205 -9.99 11.47 6.67
N GLU A 206 -9.41 10.36 6.20
CA GLU A 206 -9.62 8.99 6.72
C GLU A 206 -8.30 8.46 7.34
N GLN A 207 -7.45 9.37 7.84
CA GLN A 207 -6.03 9.11 8.12
C GLN A 207 -5.74 8.33 9.40
N LEU A 208 -6.79 7.99 10.17
CA LEU A 208 -6.67 7.36 11.47
C LEU A 208 -7.66 6.18 11.63
N GLU A 209 -8.00 5.46 10.57
CA GLU A 209 -8.98 4.38 10.63
C GLU A 209 -8.60 3.24 11.60
N LEU A 210 -7.30 2.92 11.71
CA LEU A 210 -6.83 1.88 12.64
C LEU A 210 -6.81 2.39 14.08
N PHE A 211 -6.32 3.60 14.30
CA PHE A 211 -6.23 4.21 15.63
C PHE A 211 -7.60 4.57 16.20
N LYS A 212 -8.54 4.99 15.34
CA LYS A 212 -9.95 5.17 15.67
C LYS A 212 -10.57 3.90 16.24
N GLY A 213 -10.14 2.72 15.77
CA GLY A 213 -10.60 1.43 16.27
C GLY A 213 -10.28 1.14 17.74
N LEU A 214 -9.50 2.00 18.42
CA LEU A 214 -9.25 1.91 19.86
C LEU A 214 -10.36 2.56 20.70
N PHE A 215 -11.20 3.41 20.11
CA PHE A 215 -12.20 4.21 20.82
C PHE A 215 -13.60 3.59 20.74
N ASP A 216 -14.46 3.94 21.70
CA ASP A 216 -15.86 3.53 21.71
C ASP A 216 -16.62 4.07 20.48
N ASP A 217 -17.59 3.27 20.01
CA ASP A 217 -18.49 3.65 18.91
C ASP A 217 -19.22 4.97 19.24
N GLY A 218 -19.08 5.96 18.36
CA GLY A 218 -19.66 7.29 18.53
C GLY A 218 -18.74 8.34 19.13
N THR A 219 -17.49 7.99 19.45
CA THR A 219 -16.47 8.97 19.85
C THR A 219 -16.24 10.01 18.74
N GLU A 220 -16.23 11.30 19.10
CA GLU A 220 -16.04 12.39 18.13
C GLU A 220 -14.68 12.31 17.44
N SER A 221 -14.67 12.45 16.11
CA SER A 221 -13.43 12.44 15.29
C SER A 221 -12.40 13.48 15.75
N ALA A 222 -12.85 14.65 16.20
CA ALA A 222 -11.98 15.70 16.73
C ALA A 222 -11.29 15.28 18.04
N ALA A 223 -11.92 14.40 18.83
CA ALA A 223 -11.37 13.89 20.07
C ALA A 223 -10.32 12.81 19.79
N ILE A 224 -10.60 11.88 18.86
CA ILE A 224 -9.64 10.87 18.38
C ILE A 224 -8.38 11.54 17.83
N LEU A 225 -8.57 12.54 16.95
CA LEU A 225 -7.47 13.32 16.37
C LEU A 225 -6.60 13.97 17.43
N ARG A 226 -7.21 14.56 18.45
CA ARG A 226 -6.51 15.24 19.54
C ARG A 226 -5.63 14.27 20.33
N GLU A 227 -6.13 13.07 20.62
CA GLU A 227 -5.36 12.06 21.34
C GLU A 227 -4.21 11.51 20.49
N TYR A 228 -4.45 11.31 19.19
CA TYR A 228 -3.39 10.90 18.27
C TYR A 228 -2.28 11.96 18.21
N LEU A 229 -2.61 13.23 17.97
CA LEU A 229 -1.63 14.32 17.94
C LEU A 229 -0.88 14.46 19.27
N ARG A 230 -1.59 14.33 20.40
CA ARG A 230 -0.98 14.42 21.73
C ARG A 230 0.07 13.34 21.94
N LEU A 231 -0.12 12.13 21.41
CA LEU A 231 0.89 11.08 21.46
C LEU A 231 2.24 11.54 20.89
N PHE A 232 2.24 12.47 19.93
CA PHE A 232 3.43 13.05 19.30
C PHE A 232 3.79 14.45 19.82
N ASN A 233 3.26 14.88 20.97
CA ASN A 233 3.41 16.25 21.47
C ASN A 233 2.97 17.33 20.46
N ARG A 234 2.02 16.99 19.57
CA ARG A 234 1.44 17.93 18.60
C ARG A 234 0.13 18.46 19.12
N THR A 235 -0.19 19.69 18.74
CA THR A 235 -1.39 20.38 19.23
C THR A 235 -2.29 20.89 18.10
N SER A 236 -1.74 21.02 16.90
CA SER A 236 -2.46 21.52 15.73
C SER A 236 -2.89 20.39 14.79
N PRO A 237 -4.15 20.34 14.36
CA PRO A 237 -4.60 19.49 13.26
C PRO A 237 -3.77 19.61 11.97
N ALA A 238 -3.13 20.75 11.72
CA ALA A 238 -2.25 20.93 10.57
C ALA A 238 -1.00 20.04 10.61
N GLU A 239 -0.60 19.59 11.81
CA GLU A 239 0.55 18.72 12.03
C GLU A 239 0.21 17.23 11.84
N LEU A 240 -1.08 16.89 11.66
CA LEU A 240 -1.54 15.51 11.47
C LEU A 240 -0.84 14.83 10.30
N ALA A 241 -0.65 15.58 9.22
CA ALA A 241 0.13 15.19 8.04
C ALA A 241 1.47 14.52 8.37
N GLU A 242 2.19 15.10 9.35
CA GLU A 242 3.55 14.68 9.71
C GLU A 242 3.56 13.38 10.51
N VAL A 243 2.48 13.11 11.24
CA VAL A 243 2.43 12.00 12.22
C VAL A 243 1.52 10.86 11.77
N ALA A 244 0.49 11.12 10.96
CA ALA A 244 -0.47 10.11 10.48
C ALA A 244 0.20 8.98 9.69
N GLN A 245 1.30 9.30 8.99
CA GLN A 245 2.13 8.30 8.29
C GLN A 245 2.66 7.18 9.20
N PHE A 246 2.65 7.37 10.52
CA PHE A 246 3.10 6.38 11.49
C PHE A 246 1.98 5.51 12.08
N GLU A 247 0.72 5.74 11.70
CA GLU A 247 -0.43 5.03 12.27
C GLU A 247 -0.26 3.50 12.17
N THR A 248 0.14 2.99 11.01
CA THR A 248 0.31 1.54 10.81
C THR A 248 1.42 0.97 11.68
N GLU A 249 2.53 1.69 11.84
CA GLU A 249 3.66 1.25 12.69
C GLU A 249 3.25 1.24 14.16
N LEU A 250 2.55 2.29 14.61
CA LEU A 250 2.01 2.39 15.96
C LEU A 250 1.04 1.25 16.26
N MET A 251 0.08 1.00 15.37
CA MET A 251 -0.93 -0.03 15.54
C MET A 251 -0.36 -1.45 15.44
N HIS A 252 0.77 -1.62 14.74
CA HIS A 252 1.55 -2.85 14.79
C HIS A 252 2.11 -3.12 16.20
N HIS A 253 2.70 -2.11 16.84
CA HIS A 253 3.21 -2.27 18.21
C HIS A 253 2.10 -2.44 19.24
N TYR A 254 0.96 -1.77 19.05
CA TYR A 254 -0.26 -2.02 19.82
C TYR A 254 -0.67 -3.50 19.75
N ALA A 255 -0.75 -4.07 18.55
CA ALA A 255 -1.24 -5.44 18.36
C ALA A 255 -0.30 -6.54 18.89
N LEU A 256 1.01 -6.26 19.01
CA LEU A 256 2.02 -7.29 19.34
C LEU A 256 2.71 -7.11 20.69
N ASN A 257 2.54 -5.99 21.37
CA ASN A 257 3.19 -5.73 22.64
C ASN A 257 2.17 -5.33 23.70
N GLU A 258 1.99 -6.20 24.70
CA GLU A 258 1.03 -5.99 25.79
C GLU A 258 1.27 -4.69 26.56
N ASN A 259 2.53 -4.28 26.76
CA ASN A 259 2.84 -3.02 27.45
C ASN A 259 2.43 -1.81 26.61
N VAL A 260 2.59 -1.88 25.28
CA VAL A 260 2.14 -0.82 24.36
C VAL A 260 0.62 -0.80 24.30
N ALA A 261 -0.02 -1.95 24.20
CA ALA A 261 -1.48 -2.08 24.23
C ALA A 261 -2.06 -1.44 25.49
N GLN A 262 -1.60 -1.87 26.67
CA GLN A 262 -2.06 -1.32 27.96
C GLN A 262 -1.84 0.19 28.07
N ALA A 263 -0.71 0.71 27.57
CA ALA A 263 -0.43 2.13 27.65
C ALA A 263 -1.32 2.96 26.70
N LEU A 264 -1.61 2.45 25.51
CA LEU A 264 -2.51 3.09 24.56
C LEU A 264 -3.98 2.98 24.99
N ASP A 265 -4.41 1.83 25.51
CA ASP A 265 -5.74 1.64 26.10
C ASP A 265 -5.97 2.60 27.27
N ALA A 266 -4.97 2.79 28.12
CA ALA A 266 -5.04 3.74 29.23
C ALA A 266 -5.13 5.19 28.74
N LEU A 267 -4.41 5.57 27.68
CA LEU A 267 -4.53 6.88 27.03
C LEU A 267 -5.95 7.10 26.49
N VAL A 268 -6.50 6.12 25.79
CA VAL A 268 -7.84 6.18 25.19
C VAL A 268 -8.92 6.26 26.27
N ALA A 269 -8.86 5.39 27.28
CA ALA A 269 -9.80 5.40 28.40
C ALA A 269 -9.71 6.69 29.24
N GLY A 270 -8.53 7.33 29.28
CA GLY A 270 -8.28 8.59 29.97
C GLY A 270 -8.57 9.85 29.14
N GLN A 271 -9.23 9.73 27.99
CA GLN A 271 -9.58 10.87 27.14
C GLN A 271 -10.40 11.91 27.91
N GLY A 272 -9.93 13.17 27.89
CA GLY A 272 -10.59 14.28 28.59
C GLY A 272 -10.31 14.36 30.10
N SER A 273 -9.46 13.50 30.65
CA SER A 273 -9.00 13.54 32.05
C SER A 273 -7.91 14.61 32.26
N PRO A 274 -7.72 15.14 33.48
CA PRO A 274 -6.54 15.93 33.83
C PRO A 274 -5.21 15.18 33.62
N ASP A 275 -5.24 13.85 33.66
CA ASP A 275 -4.06 12.99 33.58
C ASP A 275 -3.65 12.63 32.14
N THR A 276 -4.37 13.09 31.12
CA THR A 276 -4.14 12.66 29.72
C THR A 276 -2.73 12.98 29.22
N GLU A 277 -2.11 14.05 29.71
CA GLU A 277 -0.72 14.39 29.38
C GLU A 277 0.26 13.32 29.91
N TRP A 278 0.06 12.87 31.14
CA TRP A 278 0.87 11.82 31.76
C TRP A 278 0.65 10.47 31.07
N LEU A 279 -0.61 10.13 30.75
CA LEU A 279 -0.96 8.91 30.02
C LEU A 279 -0.32 8.89 28.62
N SER A 280 -0.34 10.02 27.92
CA SER A 280 0.32 10.17 26.62
C SER A 280 1.83 9.99 26.73
N ALA A 281 2.46 10.52 27.78
CA ALA A 281 3.88 10.31 28.06
C ALA A 281 4.22 8.83 28.37
N GLN A 282 3.33 8.10 29.06
CA GLN A 282 3.50 6.66 29.30
C GLN A 282 3.39 5.87 27.99
N ALA A 283 2.41 6.17 27.15
CA ALA A 283 2.25 5.55 25.83
C ALA A 283 3.49 5.80 24.95
N ARG A 284 3.99 7.04 24.88
CA ARG A 284 5.27 7.36 24.21
C ARG A 284 6.43 6.52 24.75
N ARG A 285 6.56 6.43 26.06
CA ARG A 285 7.65 5.68 26.71
C ARG A 285 7.59 4.18 26.39
N ALA A 286 6.40 3.58 26.40
CA ALA A 286 6.19 2.18 26.03
C ALA A 286 6.56 1.93 24.55
N LEU A 287 6.19 2.85 23.65
CA LEU A 287 6.55 2.81 22.23
C LEU A 287 8.07 2.96 22.04
N LEU A 288 8.73 3.92 22.70
CA LEU A 288 10.17 4.18 22.55
C LEU A 288 11.06 3.02 23.02
N GLN A 289 10.53 2.10 23.83
CA GLN A 289 11.18 0.85 24.20
C GLN A 289 11.15 -0.22 23.11
N GLN A 290 10.33 -0.04 22.07
CA GLN A 290 10.24 -0.97 20.95
C GLN A 290 11.30 -0.67 19.89
N GLU A 291 11.51 -1.63 18.99
CA GLU A 291 12.22 -1.40 17.73
C GLU A 291 11.36 -0.51 16.83
N LEU A 292 11.44 0.81 17.01
CA LEU A 292 10.76 1.79 16.16
C LEU A 292 11.64 2.23 14.99
N SER A 293 11.00 2.71 13.93
CA SER A 293 11.63 3.39 12.81
C SER A 293 12.36 4.64 13.30
N THR A 294 13.42 5.04 12.60
CA THR A 294 14.14 6.26 12.97
C THR A 294 13.20 7.46 12.93
N GLN A 295 12.31 7.52 11.95
CA GLN A 295 11.33 8.60 11.79
C GLN A 295 10.30 8.62 12.93
N LEU A 296 9.68 7.48 13.27
CA LEU A 296 8.73 7.40 14.39
C LEU A 296 9.41 7.68 15.73
N ARG A 297 10.60 7.11 15.96
CA ARG A 297 11.38 7.38 17.17
C ARG A 297 11.67 8.86 17.33
N THR A 298 12.11 9.53 16.25
CA THR A 298 12.34 10.98 16.26
C THR A 298 11.04 11.74 16.51
N ALA A 299 9.95 11.39 15.84
CA ALA A 299 8.65 12.05 16.00
C ALA A 299 8.09 11.93 17.42
N LEU A 300 8.26 10.78 18.10
CA LEU A 300 7.84 10.58 19.49
C LEU A 300 8.78 11.22 20.53
N SER A 301 9.99 11.58 20.13
CA SER A 301 11.02 12.17 21.02
C SER A 301 11.07 13.70 20.95
N GLN A 302 10.38 14.30 19.98
CA GLN A 302 10.21 15.75 19.83
C GLN A 302 9.02 16.23 20.66
#